data_AF-A1B6B4-F1
#
_entry.id   AF-A1B6B4-F1
#
_cell.length_a   1.000
_cell.length_b   1.000
_cell.length_c   1.000
_cell.angle_alpha   90.00
_cell.angle_beta   90.00
_cell.angle_gamma   90.00
#
_symmetry.space_group_name_H-M   'P 1'
#
loop_
_entity.id
_entity.type
_entity.pdbx_description
1 polymer ?
#
loop_
_entity_poly.entity_id
_entity_poly.type
_entity_poly.pdbx_seq_one_letter_code
_entity_poly.pdbx_strand_id
1 'polypeptide(L)'
;MNPDPSIQPATRIREAPDLPATFGIVDLFSGPGGLGEGFASLDLSGHAPFKIGISVEKEASAHRTLTLRAFLRAHQARHGTLPQAFIDFHAGLRTLATAGWRPC
;
A
#
# COMPACT_ATOMS: atom_id res chain seq x y z
N MET A 1 11.57 -47.58 11.65
CA MET A 1 11.40 -46.92 10.35
C MET A 1 11.10 -45.46 10.64
N ASN A 2 12.10 -44.60 10.53
CA ASN A 2 11.99 -43.16 10.83
C ASN A 2 12.11 -42.43 9.48
N PRO A 3 11.24 -41.47 9.14
CA PRO A 3 11.35 -40.77 7.86
C PRO A 3 12.60 -39.88 7.81
N ASP A 4 13.15 -39.77 6.61
CA ASP A 4 14.34 -39.01 6.23
C ASP A 4 14.18 -37.50 6.52
N PRO A 5 15.17 -36.83 7.16
CA PRO A 5 15.12 -35.40 7.46
C PRO A 5 15.41 -34.48 6.26
N SER A 6 15.65 -35.01 5.06
CA SER A 6 15.89 -34.21 3.87
C SER A 6 14.57 -33.76 3.23
N ILE A 7 14.16 -32.53 3.58
CA ILE A 7 13.46 -31.50 2.79
C ILE A 7 12.71 -30.63 3.80
N GLN A 8 13.42 -29.67 4.38
CA GLN A 8 12.80 -28.44 4.84
C GLN A 8 13.19 -27.35 3.83
N PRO A 9 12.24 -26.71 3.13
CA PRO A 9 12.57 -25.53 2.35
C PRO A 9 13.01 -24.45 3.34
N ALA A 10 14.31 -24.22 3.39
CA ALA A 10 14.95 -23.24 4.25
C ALA A 10 14.67 -21.82 3.74
N THR A 11 13.42 -21.36 3.85
CA THR A 11 13.13 -19.93 3.85
C THR A 11 13.34 -19.42 5.27
N ARG A 12 14.59 -19.47 5.75
CA ARG A 12 14.98 -18.83 7.01
C ARG A 12 15.05 -17.33 6.74
N ILE A 13 13.89 -16.68 6.71
CA ILE A 13 13.83 -15.25 6.96
C ILE A 13 14.45 -15.06 8.34
N ARG A 14 15.47 -14.20 8.41
CA ARG A 14 16.15 -13.88 9.67
C ARG A 14 15.13 -13.19 10.59
N GLU A 15 14.42 -13.97 11.40
CA GLU A 15 13.74 -13.45 12.57
C GLU A 15 14.82 -13.07 13.58
N ALA A 16 15.17 -11.77 13.60
CA ALA A 16 15.83 -11.21 14.77
C ALA A 16 14.82 -11.31 15.92
N PRO A 17 15.14 -11.92 17.08
CA PRO A 17 14.12 -12.45 18.00
C PRO A 17 13.21 -11.40 18.66
N ASP A 18 13.57 -10.11 18.57
CA ASP A 18 12.99 -9.08 19.44
C ASP A 18 12.46 -7.82 18.71
N LEU A 19 12.44 -7.81 17.36
CA LEU A 19 11.82 -6.73 16.59
C LEU A 19 10.68 -7.29 15.73
N PRO A 20 9.49 -6.66 15.76
CA PRO A 20 8.37 -7.15 14.98
C PRO A 20 8.70 -7.00 13.49
N ALA A 21 8.70 -8.12 12.77
CA ALA A 21 9.13 -8.16 11.37
C ALA A 21 8.29 -7.20 10.52
N THR A 22 8.96 -6.47 9.62
CA THR A 22 8.32 -5.64 8.60
C THR A 22 8.64 -6.21 7.22
N PHE A 23 7.60 -6.47 6.43
CA PHE A 23 7.64 -7.06 5.11
C PHE A 23 7.29 -6.01 4.06
N GLY A 24 8.11 -5.92 3.01
CA GLY A 24 7.84 -5.11 1.83
C GLY A 24 6.98 -5.86 0.82
N ILE A 25 5.98 -5.19 0.27
CA ILE A 25 5.11 -5.75 -0.79
C ILE A 25 5.52 -5.18 -2.14
N VAL A 26 5.65 -6.08 -3.12
CA VAL A 26 5.84 -5.76 -4.54
C VAL A 26 4.69 -6.39 -5.32
N ASP A 27 3.79 -5.56 -5.83
CA ASP A 27 2.59 -6.00 -6.55
C ASP A 27 2.81 -5.89 -8.07
N LEU A 28 2.70 -6.99 -8.80
CA LEU A 28 2.75 -7.04 -10.25
C LEU A 28 1.34 -7.31 -10.80
N PHE A 29 0.91 -6.55 -11.82
CA PHE A 29 -0.47 -6.56 -12.33
C PHE A 29 -1.48 -6.22 -11.24
N SER A 30 -1.21 -5.15 -10.50
CA SER A 30 -1.91 -4.82 -9.26
C SER A 30 -3.38 -4.44 -9.48
N GLY A 31 -3.80 -4.17 -10.72
CA GLY A 31 -5.04 -3.50 -11.00
C GLY A 31 -5.12 -2.21 -10.17
N PRO A 32 -6.26 -1.90 -9.54
CA PRO A 32 -6.38 -0.72 -8.66
C PRO A 32 -5.63 -0.87 -7.32
N GLY A 33 -4.99 -2.01 -7.03
CA GLY A 33 -4.12 -2.23 -5.86
C GLY A 33 -4.81 -2.71 -4.59
N GLY A 34 -6.01 -3.32 -4.70
CA GLY A 34 -6.78 -3.73 -3.51
C GLY A 34 -6.09 -4.76 -2.61
N LEU A 35 -5.29 -5.67 -3.19
CA LEU A 35 -4.60 -6.71 -2.43
C LEU A 35 -3.52 -6.13 -1.50
N GLY A 36 -2.62 -5.31 -2.06
CA GLY A 36 -1.57 -4.65 -1.27
C GLY A 36 -2.14 -3.76 -0.17
N GLU A 37 -3.24 -3.05 -0.45
CA GLU A 37 -3.96 -2.26 0.57
C GLU A 37 -4.54 -3.12 1.68
N GLY A 38 -5.10 -4.29 1.35
CA GLY A 38 -5.59 -5.24 2.34
C GLY A 38 -4.48 -5.69 3.30
N PHE A 39 -3.31 -6.06 2.78
CA PHE A 39 -2.17 -6.39 3.63
C PHE A 39 -1.69 -5.20 4.46
N ALA A 40 -1.56 -4.02 3.87
CA ALA A 40 -1.09 -2.81 4.55
C ALA A 40 -2.07 -2.28 5.62
N SER A 41 -3.34 -2.70 5.57
CA SER A 41 -4.33 -2.38 6.60
C SER A 41 -4.17 -3.18 7.90
N LEU A 42 -3.35 -4.24 7.89
CA LEU A 42 -3.11 -5.03 9.09
C LEU A 42 -2.30 -4.21 10.10
N ASP A 43 -2.90 -3.98 11.26
CA ASP A 43 -2.26 -3.41 12.44
C ASP A 43 -2.32 -4.42 13.59
N LEU A 44 -1.16 -4.73 14.15
CA LEU A 44 -0.97 -5.61 15.28
C LEU A 44 -0.57 -4.77 16.49
N SER A 45 -1.57 -4.17 17.14
CA SER A 45 -1.38 -3.36 18.35
C SER A 45 -0.39 -2.20 18.15
N GLY A 46 -0.52 -1.46 17.05
CA GLY A 46 0.36 -0.35 16.68
C GLY A 46 1.58 -0.75 15.84
N HIS A 47 1.71 -2.04 15.50
CA HIS A 47 2.69 -2.52 14.53
C HIS A 47 2.02 -2.84 13.19
N ALA A 48 2.40 -2.13 12.12
CA ALA A 48 2.00 -2.43 10.76
C ALA A 48 3.09 -3.27 10.05
N PRO A 49 2.98 -4.61 10.03
CA PRO A 49 4.03 -5.49 9.50
C PRO A 49 4.15 -5.43 7.98
N PHE A 50 3.16 -4.92 7.25
CA PHE A 50 3.17 -4.92 5.79
C PHE A 50 3.24 -3.50 5.24
N LYS A 51 4.22 -3.24 4.37
CA LYS A 51 4.40 -1.94 3.71
C LYS A 51 4.47 -2.11 2.20
N ILE A 52 3.55 -1.46 1.48
CA ILE A 52 3.57 -1.41 0.01
C ILE A 52 4.79 -0.62 -0.45
N GLY A 53 5.71 -1.28 -1.16
CA GLY A 53 6.89 -0.65 -1.74
C GLY A 53 6.67 -0.24 -3.20
N ILE A 54 6.31 -1.21 -4.05
CA ILE A 54 6.17 -1.00 -5.50
C ILE A 54 4.88 -1.69 -5.98
N SER A 55 4.13 -1.02 -6.85
CA SER A 55 2.97 -1.59 -7.56
C SER A 55 3.09 -1.27 -9.05
N VAL A 56 2.90 -2.26 -9.92
CA VAL A 56 3.03 -2.15 -11.38
C VAL A 56 1.71 -2.55 -12.05
N GLU A 57 1.19 -1.67 -12.91
CA GLU A 57 -0.03 -1.89 -13.68
C GLU A 57 0.06 -1.21 -15.06
N LYS A 58 -0.48 -1.85 -16.09
CA LYS A 58 -0.51 -1.37 -17.47
C LYS A 58 -1.75 -0.55 -17.79
N GLU A 59 -2.89 -0.91 -17.20
CA GLU A 59 -4.16 -0.21 -17.45
C GLU A 59 -4.15 1.18 -16.80
N ALA A 60 -4.46 2.21 -17.59
CA ALA A 60 -4.27 3.61 -17.20
C ALA A 60 -5.19 4.06 -16.04
N SER A 61 -6.44 3.59 -15.99
CA SER A 61 -7.40 3.95 -14.94
C SER A 61 -7.01 3.35 -13.58
N ALA A 62 -6.56 2.10 -13.58
CA ALA A 62 -6.02 1.38 -12.45
C ALA A 62 -4.71 2.02 -11.98
N HIS A 63 -3.81 2.36 -12.90
CA HIS A 63 -2.58 3.09 -12.59
C HIS A 63 -2.84 4.46 -11.93
N ARG A 64 -3.84 5.22 -12.42
CA ARG A 64 -4.27 6.48 -11.77
C ARG A 64 -4.76 6.24 -10.35
N THR A 65 -5.51 5.17 -10.15
CA THR A 65 -5.99 4.76 -8.82
C THR A 65 -4.82 4.42 -7.89
N LEU A 66 -3.86 3.62 -8.36
CA LEU A 66 -2.63 3.29 -7.62
C LEU A 66 -1.86 4.55 -7.22
N THR A 67 -1.67 5.47 -8.18
CA THR A 67 -0.95 6.73 -7.97
C THR A 67 -1.64 7.60 -6.91
N LEU A 68 -2.96 7.77 -7.02
CA LEU A 68 -3.74 8.54 -6.05
C LEU A 68 -3.64 7.93 -4.66
N ARG A 69 -3.82 6.61 -4.53
CA ARG A 69 -3.71 5.92 -3.24
C ARG A 69 -2.31 6.05 -2.65
N ALA A 70 -1.26 5.87 -3.45
CA ALA A 70 0.13 6.06 -3.00
C ALA A 70 0.37 7.48 -2.47
N PHE A 71 -0.15 8.49 -3.17
CA PHE A 71 -0.08 9.88 -2.72
C PHE A 71 -0.82 10.09 -1.38
N LEU A 72 -2.06 9.59 -1.24
CA LEU A 72 -2.83 9.75 -0.01
C LEU A 72 -2.16 9.08 1.18
N ARG A 73 -1.63 7.87 1.00
CA ARG A 73 -0.86 7.16 2.05
C ARG A 73 0.37 7.95 2.45
N ALA A 74 1.15 8.43 1.48
CA ALA A 74 2.35 9.23 1.75
C ALA A 74 2.03 10.56 2.44
N HIS A 75 0.94 11.22 2.05
CA HIS A 75 0.47 12.45 2.69
C HIS A 75 0.02 12.18 4.12
N GLN A 76 -0.79 11.16 4.35
CA GLN A 76 -1.26 10.80 5.69
C GLN A 76 -0.10 10.39 6.61
N ALA A 77 0.88 9.63 6.11
CA ALA A 77 2.07 9.28 6.88
C ALA A 77 2.92 10.50 7.28
N ARG A 78 2.96 11.54 6.44
CA ARG A 78 3.74 12.77 6.69
C ARG A 78 3.00 13.81 7.54
N HIS A 79 1.69 13.93 7.36
CA HIS A 79 0.88 15.03 7.90
C HIS A 79 -0.15 14.57 8.94
N GLY A 80 -0.34 13.26 9.13
CA GLY A 80 -1.35 12.70 10.02
C GLY A 80 -2.78 12.79 9.52
N THR A 81 -3.01 13.45 8.38
CA THR A 81 -4.34 13.71 7.82
C THR A 81 -4.36 13.51 6.30
N LEU A 82 -5.55 13.36 5.73
CA LEU A 82 -5.73 13.41 4.28
C LEU A 82 -5.75 14.88 3.80
N PRO A 83 -5.37 15.16 2.55
CA PRO A 83 -5.46 16.52 2.01
C PRO A 83 -6.89 17.05 2.09
N GLN A 84 -7.07 18.27 2.62
CA GLN A 84 -8.41 18.85 2.78
C GLN A 84 -9.13 18.97 1.42
N ALA A 85 -8.42 19.31 0.35
CA ALA A 85 -9.00 19.37 -0.99
C ALA A 85 -9.57 18.02 -1.47
N PHE A 86 -8.93 16.90 -1.07
CA PHE A 86 -9.44 15.56 -1.37
C PHE A 86 -10.73 15.28 -0.58
N ILE A 87 -10.75 15.62 0.72
CA ILE A 87 -11.94 15.46 1.57
C ILE A 87 -13.10 16.30 1.05
N ASP A 88 -12.87 17.60 0.79
CA ASP A 88 -13.88 18.52 0.31
C ASP A 88 -14.44 18.13 -1.06
N PHE A 89 -13.59 17.61 -1.95
CA PHE A 89 -14.03 17.10 -3.24
C PHE A 89 -14.99 15.91 -3.07
N HIS A 90 -14.67 14.95 -2.19
CA HIS A 90 -15.53 13.79 -1.93
C HIS A 90 -16.78 14.15 -1.14
N ALA A 91 -16.73 15.20 -0.31
CA ALA A 91 -17.88 15.76 0.39
C ALA A 91 -18.79 16.61 -0.51
N GLY A 92 -18.44 16.79 -1.79
CA GLY A 92 -19.18 17.64 -2.73
C GLY A 92 -19.02 19.15 -2.50
N LEU A 93 -18.10 19.56 -1.61
CA LEU A 93 -17.80 20.95 -1.28
C LEU A 93 -16.84 21.61 -2.29
N ARG A 94 -16.16 20.80 -3.13
CA ARG A 94 -15.34 21.27 -4.25
C ARG A 94 -15.67 20.49 -5.52
N THR A 95 -15.75 21.20 -6.65
CA THR A 95 -15.88 20.61 -7.99
C THR A 95 -14.62 20.86 -8.80
N LEU A 96 -14.29 19.96 -9.73
CA LEU A 96 -13.13 20.11 -10.62
C LEU A 96 -13.21 21.37 -11.50
N ALA A 97 -14.42 21.90 -11.73
CA ALA A 97 -14.65 23.11 -12.53
C ALA A 97 -14.02 24.38 -11.94
N THR A 98 -13.85 24.47 -10.62
CA THR A 98 -13.28 25.65 -9.95
C THR A 98 -11.77 25.54 -9.70
N ALA A 99 -11.14 24.40 -10.04
CA ALA A 99 -9.77 24.11 -9.64
C ALA A 99 -8.69 24.57 -10.63
N GLY A 100 -9.04 25.26 -11.73
CA GLY A 100 -8.04 25.79 -12.67
C GLY A 100 -7.12 24.72 -13.29
N TRP A 101 -7.59 23.48 -13.39
CA TRP A 101 -6.82 22.36 -13.93
C TRP A 101 -6.53 22.60 -15.43
N ARG A 102 -5.28 22.94 -15.74
CA ARG A 102 -4.76 22.88 -17.10
C ARG A 102 -4.12 21.51 -17.31
N PRO A 103 -4.67 20.63 -18.18
CA PRO A 103 -3.95 19.44 -18.56
C PRO A 103 -2.65 19.85 -19.30
N CYS A 104 -1.58 19.10 -19.06
CA CYS A 104 -0.34 19.19 -19.81
C CYS A 104 -0.58 18.83 -21.28
#